data_AF-A0A1F9NIE0-F1
#
_entry.id   AF-A0A1F9NIE0-F1
#
_cell.length_a   1.000
_cell.length_b   1.000
_cell.length_c   1.000
_cell.angle_alpha   90.00
_cell.angle_beta   90.00
_cell.angle_gamma   90.00
#
_symmetry.space_group_name_H-M   'P 1'
#
loop_
_entity.id
_entity.type
_entity.pdbx_description
1 polymer ?
#
loop_
_entity_poly.entity_id
_entity_poly.type
_entity_poly.pdbx_seq_one_letter_code
_entity_poly.pdbx_strand_id
1 'polypeptide(L)'
;MNKRLVGVFLLLVIGGLLLVGGKYVWVYLADKQQRTTSDAVRTKGKLRLAVDSWIGYFPLCSRDMKEEMHRSGYLLECVDDKADYKGRMQALAEGEYEFAVATVDSYLLNGRAHDYPGAVIAVLDESKGGDAIVARRDRVANLDAVRSGGELRVAFTPDSPSHYLLKAAADHFDLPALLPVRNDLRLTTAGSEKALAKLLAGTTDIAVLWEPDVSRALADNRIVKLLGTEETERLIVDILIANRKYLQRQPEVVSLLLAGYFKVLKKFRDEPERLRQEVMTETGLNKEVAETMLKGVGWQSLIDNCEKWFGIAGPGGRAEERLIGVIDATVGILVNSGDFSESPIPDRDSYRLIKRSFLEELYAGGVSGFTKTAGFGRDGREQPAFPTLDEAGWANLAEVGTLKLKPIIFQHGSSELDLLARTELDAAAEKLSHYPQFRVVVKGHTGTRGDARENLLLSQARANGVAEYLHTRHGIEPARLHAVGFGGDKPLPAKDNEPPRAYQQRLLRVELVLVREEL
;
A
#
# COMPACT_ATOMS: atom_id res chain seq x y z
N MET A 1 8.64 34.49 59.48
CA MET A 1 7.60 34.60 58.43
C MET A 1 6.30 35.07 59.09
N ASN A 2 5.71 36.18 58.62
CA ASN A 2 4.63 36.88 59.32
C ASN A 2 3.31 36.08 59.21
N LYS A 3 2.74 35.61 60.34
CA LYS A 3 1.56 34.71 60.36
C LYS A 3 0.34 35.30 59.62
N ARG A 4 0.22 36.63 59.57
CA ARG A 4 -0.83 37.32 58.79
C ARG A 4 -0.64 37.19 57.28
N LEU A 5 0.61 37.24 56.80
CA LEU A 5 0.94 37.08 55.37
C LEU A 5 0.67 35.66 54.89
N VAL A 6 0.96 34.65 55.74
CA VAL A 6 0.65 33.24 55.44
C VAL A 6 -0.86 33.00 55.38
N GLY A 7 -1.64 33.62 56.29
CA GLY A 7 -3.10 33.52 56.27
C GLY A 7 -3.75 34.18 55.04
N VAL A 8 -3.26 35.35 54.62
CA VAL A 8 -3.72 36.03 53.39
C VAL A 8 -3.37 35.21 52.14
N PHE A 9 -2.17 34.63 52.09
CA PHE A 9 -1.76 33.76 50.98
C PHE A 9 -2.63 32.49 50.89
N LEU A 10 -2.89 31.82 52.02
CA LEU A 10 -3.80 30.66 52.08
C LEU A 10 -5.22 31.01 51.61
N LEU A 11 -5.76 32.16 52.03
CA LEU A 11 -7.08 32.62 51.58
C LEU A 11 -7.11 32.91 50.08
N LEU A 12 -6.04 33.47 49.51
CA LEU A 12 -5.93 33.70 48.07
C LEU A 12 -5.81 32.40 47.29
N VAL A 13 -5.07 31.41 47.79
CA VAL A 13 -4.97 30.08 47.17
C VAL A 13 -6.32 29.35 47.22
N ILE A 14 -7.00 29.37 48.36
CA ILE A 14 -8.33 28.76 48.52
C ILE A 14 -9.35 29.47 47.62
N GLY A 15 -9.35 30.81 47.60
CA GLY A 15 -10.20 31.60 46.71
C GLY A 15 -9.93 31.33 45.23
N GLY A 16 -8.66 31.18 44.84
CA GLY A 16 -8.27 30.78 43.49
C GLY A 16 -8.76 29.38 43.12
N LEU A 17 -8.61 28.40 44.02
CA LEU A 17 -9.10 27.02 43.82
C LEU A 17 -10.63 26.96 43.74
N LEU A 18 -11.34 27.76 44.52
CA LEU A 18 -12.81 27.87 44.47
C LEU A 18 -13.30 28.53 43.18
N LEU A 19 -12.60 29.54 42.66
CA LEU A 19 -12.93 30.18 41.39
C LEU A 19 -12.68 29.25 40.20
N VAL A 20 -11.54 28.55 40.21
CA VAL A 20 -11.21 27.55 39.18
C VAL A 20 -12.20 26.38 39.25
N GLY A 21 -12.43 25.81 40.45
CA GLY A 21 -13.41 24.74 40.67
C GLY A 21 -14.84 25.16 40.27
N GLY A 22 -15.25 26.38 40.64
CA GLY A 22 -16.54 26.96 40.25
C GLY A 22 -16.69 27.12 38.74
N LYS A 23 -15.64 27.52 38.02
CA LYS A 23 -15.63 27.58 36.56
C LYS A 23 -15.83 26.20 35.92
N TYR A 24 -15.14 25.18 36.41
CA TYR A 24 -15.32 23.80 35.90
C TYR A 24 -16.72 23.26 36.18
N VAL A 25 -17.25 23.49 37.39
CA VAL A 25 -18.61 23.09 37.76
C VAL A 25 -19.65 23.83 36.91
N TRP A 26 -19.48 25.12 36.65
CA TRP A 26 -20.37 25.90 35.80
C TRP A 26 -20.37 25.39 34.35
N VAL A 27 -19.20 25.14 33.76
CA VAL A 27 -19.08 24.57 32.41
C VAL A 27 -19.76 23.20 32.33
N TYR A 28 -19.56 22.35 33.35
CA TYR A 28 -20.22 21.05 33.43
C TYR A 28 -21.76 21.18 33.55
N LEU A 29 -22.26 22.07 34.40
CA LEU A 29 -23.70 22.30 34.57
C LEU A 29 -24.34 22.88 33.31
N ALA A 30 -23.65 23.81 32.63
CA ALA A 30 -24.10 24.38 31.37
C ALA A 30 -24.16 23.34 30.24
N ASP A 31 -23.11 22.51 30.08
CA ASP A 31 -23.10 21.39 29.11
C ASP A 31 -24.20 20.38 29.44
N LYS A 32 -24.37 20.03 30.71
CA LYS A 32 -25.45 19.13 31.15
C LYS A 32 -26.82 19.70 30.83
N GLN A 33 -27.07 20.98 31.13
CA GLN A 33 -28.31 21.66 30.82
C GLN A 33 -28.57 21.65 29.30
N GLN A 34 -27.60 22.09 28.49
CA GLN A 34 -27.69 22.09 27.03
C GLN A 34 -27.98 20.70 26.46
N ARG A 35 -27.34 19.64 26.96
CA ARG A 35 -27.62 18.26 26.54
C ARG A 35 -29.02 17.80 26.93
N THR A 36 -29.47 18.10 28.15
CA THR A 36 -30.81 17.70 28.63
C THR A 36 -31.94 18.48 27.99
N THR A 37 -31.68 19.68 27.48
CA THR A 37 -32.67 20.54 26.80
C THR A 37 -32.57 20.47 25.28
N SER A 38 -31.82 19.52 24.73
CA SER A 38 -31.70 19.30 23.28
C SER A 38 -31.79 17.81 22.95
N ASP A 39 -31.87 17.50 21.65
CA ASP A 39 -31.85 16.12 21.18
C ASP A 39 -30.50 15.41 21.45
N ALA A 40 -29.46 16.15 21.90
CA ALA A 40 -28.19 15.59 22.36
C ALA A 40 -28.33 14.71 23.62
N VAL A 41 -29.49 14.70 24.29
CA VAL A 41 -29.81 13.71 25.34
C VAL A 41 -29.72 12.27 24.84
N ARG A 42 -29.85 12.05 23.52
CA ARG A 42 -29.75 10.73 22.88
C ARG A 42 -28.31 10.32 22.54
N THR A 43 -27.33 11.20 22.75
CA THR A 43 -25.92 10.91 22.50
C THR A 43 -25.35 9.99 23.58
N LYS A 44 -25.02 8.75 23.19
CA LYS A 44 -24.42 7.69 24.01
C LYS A 44 -22.91 7.88 24.22
N GLY A 45 -22.21 8.47 23.24
CA GLY A 45 -20.78 8.67 23.32
C GLY A 45 -20.18 9.39 22.12
N LYS A 46 -18.88 9.69 22.21
CA LYS A 46 -18.05 10.23 21.12
C LYS A 46 -17.04 9.16 20.72
N LEU A 47 -16.86 8.96 19.43
CA LEU A 47 -15.89 8.05 18.82
C LEU A 47 -14.84 8.88 18.11
N ARG A 48 -13.57 8.65 18.44
CA ARG A 48 -12.45 9.33 17.81
C ARG A 48 -11.73 8.36 16.89
N LEU A 49 -11.60 8.77 15.64
CA LEU A 49 -11.02 8.00 14.55
C LEU A 49 -9.83 8.76 13.97
N ALA A 50 -8.62 8.23 14.12
CA ALA A 50 -7.41 8.87 13.59
C ALA A 50 -7.19 8.51 12.12
N VAL A 51 -6.96 9.53 11.29
CA VAL A 51 -6.76 9.46 9.84
C VAL A 51 -5.69 10.47 9.42
N ASP A 52 -5.36 10.48 8.13
CA ASP A 52 -4.62 11.55 7.47
C ASP A 52 -5.42 12.08 6.26
N SER A 53 -4.77 12.87 5.41
CA SER A 53 -5.41 13.56 4.29
C SER A 53 -5.70 12.70 3.06
N TRP A 54 -5.45 11.39 3.09
CA TRP A 54 -5.76 10.51 1.96
C TRP A 54 -7.26 10.46 1.67
N ILE A 55 -7.63 10.64 0.39
CA ILE A 55 -9.05 10.75 0.00
C ILE A 55 -9.81 9.42 0.07
N GLY A 56 -9.09 8.28 0.10
CA GLY A 56 -9.71 6.97 0.29
C GLY A 56 -10.50 6.86 1.59
N TYR A 57 -10.14 7.66 2.59
CA TYR A 57 -10.80 7.70 3.89
C TYR A 57 -12.06 8.58 3.90
N PHE A 58 -12.35 9.30 2.81
CA PHE A 58 -13.47 10.23 2.73
C PHE A 58 -14.82 9.59 3.10
N PRO A 59 -15.21 8.40 2.62
CA PRO A 59 -16.49 7.80 3.01
C PRO A 59 -16.63 7.64 4.54
N LEU A 60 -15.55 7.28 5.23
CA LEU A 60 -15.52 7.09 6.68
C LEU A 60 -15.64 8.41 7.47
N CYS A 61 -15.19 9.53 6.87
CA CYS A 61 -15.18 10.85 7.50
C CYS A 61 -16.22 11.84 6.95
N SER A 62 -16.98 11.39 5.95
CA SER A 62 -18.03 12.15 5.28
C SER A 62 -19.13 12.58 6.23
N ARG A 63 -19.87 13.61 5.83
CA ARG A 63 -21.10 14.01 6.51
C ARG A 63 -22.10 12.87 6.66
N ASP A 64 -22.31 12.08 5.60
CA ASP A 64 -23.23 10.93 5.61
C ASP A 64 -22.87 9.92 6.71
N MET A 65 -21.58 9.64 6.91
CA MET A 65 -21.12 8.73 7.96
C MET A 65 -21.31 9.33 9.36
N LYS A 66 -21.02 10.62 9.54
CA LYS A 66 -21.28 11.32 10.82
C LYS A 66 -22.77 11.32 11.16
N GLU A 67 -23.64 11.52 10.17
CA GLU A 67 -25.09 11.45 10.35
C GLU A 67 -25.57 10.03 10.69
N GLU A 68 -25.05 8.99 10.03
CA GLU A 68 -25.38 7.59 10.32
C GLU A 68 -25.00 7.22 11.76
N MET A 69 -23.80 7.61 12.21
CA MET A 69 -23.37 7.39 13.60
C MET A 69 -24.20 8.21 14.58
N HIS A 70 -24.53 9.46 14.25
CA HIS A 70 -25.35 10.33 15.11
C HIS A 70 -26.75 9.75 15.33
N ARG A 71 -27.40 9.22 14.28
CA ARG A 71 -28.71 8.54 14.40
C ARG A 71 -28.67 7.35 15.35
N SER A 72 -27.51 6.70 15.44
CA SER A 72 -27.28 5.55 16.32
C SER A 72 -26.84 5.97 17.74
N GLY A 73 -26.72 7.27 17.98
CA GLY A 73 -26.40 7.90 19.25
C GLY A 73 -24.92 8.19 19.45
N TYR A 74 -24.08 8.11 18.42
CA TYR A 74 -22.63 8.33 18.56
C TYR A 74 -22.15 9.52 17.73
N LEU A 75 -21.31 10.38 18.33
CA LEU A 75 -20.63 11.44 17.61
C LEU A 75 -19.32 10.90 17.04
N LEU A 76 -19.20 10.79 15.72
CA LEU A 76 -17.95 10.41 15.07
C LEU A 76 -17.08 11.64 14.79
N GLU A 77 -15.87 11.64 15.33
CA GLU A 77 -14.85 12.66 15.07
C GLU A 77 -13.67 12.00 14.33
N CYS A 78 -13.48 12.37 13.07
CA CYS A 78 -12.24 12.07 12.37
C CYS A 78 -11.18 13.12 12.72
N VAL A 79 -10.00 12.65 13.13
CA VAL A 79 -8.87 13.50 13.49
C VAL A 79 -7.77 13.29 12.47
N ASP A 80 -7.52 14.30 11.64
CA ASP A 80 -6.37 14.34 10.74
C ASP A 80 -5.11 14.69 11.55
N ASP A 81 -4.28 13.67 11.81
CA ASP A 81 -3.04 13.79 12.57
C ASP A 81 -1.82 14.08 11.68
N LYS A 82 -2.02 14.38 10.39
CA LYS A 82 -0.97 14.69 9.41
C LYS A 82 -0.01 13.53 9.14
N ALA A 83 -0.55 12.31 9.13
CA ALA A 83 0.20 11.07 8.88
C ALA A 83 1.28 10.80 9.96
N ASP A 84 1.03 11.21 11.20
CA ASP A 84 1.87 10.85 12.35
C ASP A 84 1.54 9.42 12.81
N TYR A 85 1.93 8.42 12.02
CA TYR A 85 1.62 7.02 12.32
C TYR A 85 2.17 6.56 13.68
N LYS A 86 3.32 7.11 14.12
CA LYS A 86 3.91 6.79 15.43
C LYS A 86 3.03 7.32 16.55
N GLY A 87 2.68 8.61 16.52
CA GLY A 87 1.77 9.22 17.48
C GLY A 87 0.38 8.57 17.44
N ARG A 88 -0.11 8.22 16.25
CA ARG A 88 -1.37 7.50 16.01
C ARG A 88 -1.41 6.17 16.75
N MET A 89 -0.38 5.34 16.63
CA MET A 89 -0.33 4.04 17.31
C MET A 89 -0.17 4.18 18.83
N GLN A 90 0.55 5.19 19.31
CA GLN A 90 0.63 5.51 20.73
C GLN A 90 -0.75 5.92 21.29
N ALA A 91 -1.42 6.89 20.66
CA ALA A 91 -2.73 7.37 21.08
C ALA A 91 -3.80 6.27 20.99
N LEU A 92 -3.70 5.38 20.00
CA LEU A 92 -4.52 4.18 19.93
C LEU A 92 -4.24 3.26 21.13
N ALA A 93 -2.98 2.99 21.49
CA ALA A 93 -2.63 2.14 22.64
C ALA A 93 -3.11 2.68 23.99
N GLU A 94 -3.04 4.01 24.14
CA GLU A 94 -3.49 4.74 25.33
C GLU A 94 -5.02 4.85 25.42
N GLY A 95 -5.73 4.55 24.32
CA GLY A 95 -7.19 4.61 24.25
C GLY A 95 -7.72 6.02 24.06
N GLU A 96 -6.90 6.94 23.54
CA GLU A 96 -7.34 8.27 23.11
C GLU A 96 -8.16 8.21 21.82
N TYR A 97 -7.90 7.18 21.00
CA TYR A 97 -8.65 6.85 19.80
C TYR A 97 -9.29 5.47 19.95
N GLU A 98 -10.56 5.35 19.57
CA GLU A 98 -11.23 4.06 19.45
C GLU A 98 -10.81 3.33 18.16
N PHE A 99 -10.55 4.11 17.11
CA PHE A 99 -10.22 3.62 15.78
C PHE A 99 -9.06 4.41 15.17
N ALA A 100 -8.31 3.74 14.30
CA ALA A 100 -7.29 4.37 13.48
C ALA A 100 -7.32 3.77 12.09
N VAL A 101 -6.96 4.56 11.09
CA VAL A 101 -6.64 4.07 9.75
C VAL A 101 -5.13 4.11 9.59
N ALA A 102 -4.56 3.12 8.90
CA ALA A 102 -3.17 3.11 8.47
C ALA A 102 -3.02 2.19 7.27
N THR A 103 -1.89 2.22 6.59
CA THR A 103 -1.52 1.15 5.68
C THR A 103 -0.94 -0.04 6.44
N VAL A 104 -0.94 -1.23 5.83
CA VAL A 104 -0.37 -2.45 6.44
C VAL A 104 1.09 -2.25 6.86
N ASP A 105 1.93 -1.65 6.00
CA ASP A 105 3.33 -1.36 6.31
C ASP A 105 3.48 -0.37 7.47
N SER A 106 2.68 0.71 7.47
CA SER A 106 2.69 1.71 8.54
C SER A 106 2.28 1.10 9.87
N TYR A 107 1.30 0.18 9.87
CA TYR A 107 0.90 -0.53 11.07
C TYR A 107 1.98 -1.50 11.58
N LEU A 108 2.68 -2.20 10.68
CA LEU A 108 3.79 -3.08 11.06
C LEU A 108 4.97 -2.30 11.65
N LEU A 109 5.34 -1.17 11.04
CA LEU A 109 6.43 -0.31 11.48
C LEU A 109 6.14 0.34 12.85
N ASN A 110 4.91 0.85 13.05
CA ASN A 110 4.59 1.68 14.21
C ASN A 110 3.82 0.95 15.32
N GLY A 111 3.13 -0.16 15.00
CA GLY A 111 2.33 -0.92 15.95
C GLY A 111 3.17 -1.79 16.89
N ARG A 112 4.34 -2.27 16.44
CA ARG A 112 5.22 -3.17 17.21
C ARG A 112 5.60 -2.61 18.58
N ALA A 113 5.91 -1.31 18.67
CA ALA A 113 6.31 -0.66 19.92
C ALA A 113 5.22 -0.69 21.01
N HIS A 114 3.98 -0.95 20.62
CA HIS A 114 2.79 -0.96 21.47
C HIS A 114 2.07 -2.32 21.46
N ASP A 115 2.78 -3.40 21.07
CA ASP A 115 2.23 -4.76 20.95
C ASP A 115 0.97 -4.83 20.07
N TYR A 116 0.98 -4.10 18.95
CA TYR A 116 -0.12 -4.02 17.99
C TYR A 116 -1.45 -3.68 18.67
N PRO A 117 -1.64 -2.41 19.10
CA PRO A 117 -2.67 -2.02 20.07
C PRO A 117 -4.11 -2.15 19.55
N GLY A 118 -4.29 -2.43 18.25
CA GLY A 118 -5.57 -2.67 17.63
C GLY A 118 -5.63 -3.99 16.86
N ALA A 119 -6.83 -4.31 16.38
CA ALA A 119 -7.05 -5.37 15.41
C ALA A 119 -7.61 -4.77 14.12
N VAL A 120 -7.15 -5.28 12.98
CA VAL A 120 -7.65 -4.91 11.66
C VAL A 120 -9.03 -5.52 11.47
N ILE A 121 -10.01 -4.66 11.19
CA ILE A 121 -11.43 -5.01 11.10
C ILE A 121 -12.02 -4.79 9.70
N ALA A 122 -11.33 -4.04 8.84
CA ALA A 122 -11.66 -3.91 7.43
C ALA A 122 -10.44 -3.45 6.63
N VAL A 123 -10.42 -3.80 5.34
CA VAL A 123 -9.64 -3.12 4.31
C VAL A 123 -10.52 -2.04 3.69
N LEU A 124 -10.02 -0.82 3.63
CA LEU A 124 -10.77 0.35 3.12
C LEU A 124 -10.54 0.50 1.61
N ASP A 125 -9.28 0.57 1.20
CA ASP A 125 -8.90 0.75 -0.19
C ASP A 125 -7.47 0.27 -0.47
N GLU A 126 -7.14 0.21 -1.76
CA GLU A 126 -5.77 0.08 -2.26
C GLU A 126 -5.40 1.34 -3.03
N SER A 127 -4.15 1.81 -2.89
CA SER A 127 -3.64 2.91 -3.72
C SER A 127 -3.52 2.45 -5.18
N LYS A 128 -4.13 3.20 -6.10
CA LYS A 128 -4.20 2.95 -7.55
C LYS A 128 -3.76 4.18 -8.34
N GLY A 129 -2.62 4.74 -7.95
CA GLY A 129 -2.05 5.96 -8.51
C GLY A 129 -1.90 7.09 -7.49
N GLY A 130 -2.20 6.80 -6.21
CA GLY A 130 -1.98 7.74 -5.11
C GLY A 130 -0.51 8.01 -4.84
N ASP A 131 0.35 7.01 -5.09
CA ASP A 131 1.80 7.07 -4.84
C ASP A 131 2.62 6.69 -6.09
N ALA A 132 3.76 7.34 -6.29
CA ALA A 132 4.68 7.02 -7.38
C ALA A 132 6.15 7.31 -7.06
N ILE A 133 7.04 6.50 -7.64
CA ILE A 133 8.47 6.76 -7.77
C ILE A 133 8.69 7.52 -9.07
N VAL A 134 9.19 8.75 -8.96
CA VAL A 134 9.48 9.63 -10.09
C VAL A 134 10.96 9.99 -10.11
N ALA A 135 11.47 10.28 -11.29
CA ALA A 135 12.86 10.64 -11.47
C ALA A 135 13.05 11.70 -12.54
N ARG A 136 14.20 12.36 -12.47
CA ARG A 136 14.70 13.17 -13.58
C ARG A 136 15.05 12.27 -14.76
N ARG A 137 14.39 12.48 -15.89
CA ARG A 137 14.52 11.67 -17.12
C ARG A 137 15.96 11.63 -17.65
N ASP A 138 16.71 12.72 -17.50
CA ASP A 138 18.12 12.80 -17.92
C ASP A 138 19.09 12.03 -17.01
N ARG A 139 18.61 11.54 -15.87
CA ARG A 139 19.40 10.80 -14.88
C ARG A 139 18.99 9.33 -14.81
N VAL A 140 17.69 9.06 -14.77
CA VAL A 140 17.11 7.73 -14.63
C VAL A 140 15.85 7.65 -15.48
N ALA A 141 15.88 6.82 -16.52
CA ALA A 141 14.76 6.65 -17.46
C ALA A 141 13.79 5.54 -17.05
N ASN A 142 14.28 4.49 -16.40
CA ASN A 142 13.52 3.32 -15.93
C ASN A 142 14.18 2.71 -14.67
N LEU A 143 13.60 1.64 -14.11
CA LEU A 143 14.12 1.03 -12.88
C LEU A 143 15.50 0.37 -13.12
N ASP A 144 15.77 -0.20 -14.29
CA ASP A 144 17.07 -0.83 -14.57
C ASP A 144 18.21 0.19 -14.64
N ALA A 145 17.93 1.44 -15.05
CA ALA A 145 18.89 2.55 -14.99
C ALA A 145 19.30 2.90 -13.54
N VAL A 146 18.50 2.52 -12.53
CA VAL A 146 18.88 2.66 -11.12
C VAL A 146 19.97 1.66 -10.74
N ARG A 147 19.93 0.44 -11.31
CA ARG A 147 20.90 -0.63 -11.02
C ARG A 147 22.29 -0.32 -11.58
N SER A 148 22.33 0.31 -12.75
CA SER A 148 23.56 0.70 -13.44
C SER A 148 24.08 2.10 -13.05
N GLY A 149 23.28 2.87 -12.31
CA GLY A 149 23.55 4.26 -11.95
C GLY A 149 24.60 4.44 -10.85
N GLY A 150 25.35 5.54 -10.92
CA GLY A 150 26.29 5.98 -9.89
C GLY A 150 25.60 6.45 -8.59
N GLU A 151 26.20 7.42 -7.90
CA GLU A 151 25.65 7.99 -6.65
C GLU A 151 24.33 8.74 -6.89
N LEU A 152 23.20 8.02 -6.91
CA LEU A 152 21.85 8.57 -7.09
C LEU A 152 21.30 9.09 -5.75
N ARG A 153 20.86 10.36 -5.75
CA ARG A 153 20.23 10.99 -4.59
C ARG A 153 18.72 10.79 -4.62
N VAL A 154 18.15 10.25 -3.55
CA VAL A 154 16.74 9.88 -3.45
C VAL A 154 16.07 10.68 -2.35
N ALA A 155 15.00 11.42 -2.65
CA ALA A 155 14.15 12.10 -1.67
C ALA A 155 12.93 11.26 -1.32
N PHE A 156 12.64 11.10 -0.02
CA PHE A 156 11.45 10.38 0.43
C PHE A 156 11.02 10.87 1.83
N THR A 157 9.74 10.69 2.16
CA THR A 157 9.26 10.89 3.53
C THR A 157 9.43 9.58 4.30
N PRO A 158 10.16 9.53 5.42
CA PRO A 158 10.36 8.29 6.18
C PRO A 158 9.03 7.75 6.73
N ASP A 159 9.01 6.44 7.00
CA ASP A 159 7.88 5.74 7.63
C ASP A 159 6.49 6.02 7.02
N SER A 160 6.45 6.28 5.71
CA SER A 160 5.21 6.52 4.95
C SER A 160 4.93 5.41 3.93
N PRO A 161 3.67 5.29 3.46
CA PRO A 161 3.31 4.34 2.40
C PRO A 161 4.15 4.50 1.12
N SER A 162 4.42 5.74 0.73
CA SER A 162 5.35 6.06 -0.36
C SER A 162 6.77 5.53 -0.11
N HIS A 163 7.30 5.62 1.11
CA HIS A 163 8.60 5.01 1.43
C HIS A 163 8.53 3.48 1.36
N TYR A 164 7.41 2.87 1.71
CA TYR A 164 7.21 1.45 1.50
C TYR A 164 7.19 1.07 0.01
N LEU A 165 6.56 1.85 -0.88
CA LEU A 165 6.65 1.65 -2.33
C LEU A 165 8.12 1.62 -2.82
N LEU A 166 8.97 2.50 -2.27
CA LEU A 166 10.40 2.51 -2.57
C LEU A 166 11.09 1.20 -2.14
N LYS A 167 10.77 0.70 -0.95
CA LYS A 167 11.32 -0.57 -0.42
C LYS A 167 10.85 -1.76 -1.25
N ALA A 168 9.58 -1.80 -1.62
CA ALA A 168 9.02 -2.83 -2.48
C ALA A 168 9.71 -2.84 -3.86
N ALA A 169 9.89 -1.66 -4.48
CA ALA A 169 10.62 -1.57 -5.74
C ALA A 169 12.09 -2.04 -5.59
N ALA A 170 12.74 -1.66 -4.49
CA ALA A 170 14.11 -2.08 -4.22
C ALA A 170 14.26 -3.60 -4.05
N ASP A 171 13.35 -4.23 -3.32
CA ASP A 171 13.37 -5.68 -3.11
C ASP A 171 12.96 -6.46 -4.37
N HIS A 172 11.92 -6.01 -5.07
CA HIS A 172 11.37 -6.72 -6.22
C HIS A 172 12.23 -6.60 -7.47
N PHE A 173 12.94 -5.49 -7.69
CA PHE A 173 13.75 -5.22 -8.90
C PHE A 173 15.26 -5.17 -8.67
N ASP A 174 15.75 -5.61 -7.50
CA ASP A 174 17.17 -5.64 -7.15
C ASP A 174 17.83 -4.25 -7.24
N LEU A 175 17.20 -3.27 -6.59
CA LEU A 175 17.65 -1.88 -6.57
C LEU A 175 18.12 -1.50 -5.16
N PRO A 176 19.22 -2.10 -4.63
CA PRO A 176 19.74 -1.74 -3.31
C PRO A 176 20.13 -0.25 -3.23
N ALA A 177 20.40 0.38 -4.38
CA ALA A 177 20.60 1.82 -4.52
C ALA A 177 19.34 2.67 -4.27
N LEU A 178 18.20 2.09 -3.90
CA LEU A 178 17.03 2.82 -3.39
C LEU A 178 16.86 2.68 -1.88
N LEU A 179 17.44 1.64 -1.26
CA LEU A 179 17.31 1.42 0.17
C LEU A 179 18.13 2.43 0.97
N PRO A 180 17.67 2.80 2.18
CA PRO A 180 18.40 3.68 3.08
C PRO A 180 19.69 2.99 3.56
N VAL A 181 20.81 3.29 2.91
CA VAL A 181 22.14 3.07 3.47
C VAL A 181 22.46 4.29 4.34
N ARG A 182 23.28 4.14 5.39
CA ARG A 182 23.83 5.27 6.16
C ARG A 182 24.78 6.10 5.28
N ASN A 183 24.24 6.83 4.32
CA ASN A 183 24.95 7.75 3.45
C ASN A 183 24.10 9.01 3.19
N ASP A 184 24.75 10.03 2.66
CA ASP A 184 24.19 11.33 2.30
C ASP A 184 23.33 11.31 1.03
N LEU A 185 23.18 10.16 0.38
CA LEU A 185 22.41 9.97 -0.85
C LEU A 185 20.92 9.68 -0.61
N ARG A 186 20.50 9.55 0.66
CA ARG A 186 19.13 9.23 1.07
C ARG A 186 18.57 10.37 1.90
N LEU A 187 17.83 11.25 1.23
CA LEU A 187 17.38 12.52 1.79
C LEU A 187 15.95 12.38 2.32
N THR A 188 15.82 12.25 3.64
CA THR A 188 14.51 12.28 4.30
C THR A 188 13.87 13.67 4.20
N THR A 189 12.56 13.71 3.99
CA THR A 189 11.78 14.95 3.91
C THR A 189 10.57 14.91 4.84
N ALA A 190 10.11 16.09 5.25
CA ALA A 190 8.83 16.24 5.95
C ALA A 190 7.72 16.43 4.91
N GLY A 191 7.14 15.33 4.43
CA GLY A 191 6.07 15.34 3.44
C GLY A 191 6.53 15.29 1.99
N SER A 192 5.59 14.90 1.11
CA SER A 192 5.80 14.79 -0.34
C SER A 192 6.15 16.11 -1.01
N GLU A 193 5.54 17.22 -0.58
CA GLU A 193 5.80 18.55 -1.16
C GLU A 193 7.31 18.92 -1.07
N LYS A 194 7.96 18.57 0.04
CA LYS A 194 9.40 18.80 0.23
C LYS A 194 10.26 17.87 -0.61
N ALA A 195 9.83 16.63 -0.83
CA ALA A 195 10.50 15.71 -1.76
C ALA A 195 10.40 16.20 -3.21
N LEU A 196 9.20 16.65 -3.62
CA LEU A 196 8.97 17.26 -4.93
C LEU A 196 9.86 18.49 -5.14
N ALA A 197 9.91 19.40 -4.17
CA ALA A 197 10.74 20.60 -4.26
C ALA A 197 12.23 20.27 -4.48
N LYS A 198 12.76 19.23 -3.80
CA LYS A 198 14.14 18.77 -3.99
C LYS A 198 14.39 18.18 -5.38
N LEU A 199 13.42 17.42 -5.91
CA LEU A 199 13.50 16.85 -7.26
C LEU A 199 13.53 17.95 -8.32
N LEU A 200 12.59 18.90 -8.26
CA LEU A 200 12.48 20.00 -9.23
C LEU A 200 13.68 20.95 -9.16
N ALA A 201 14.28 21.12 -7.98
CA ALA A 201 15.52 21.88 -7.80
C ALA A 201 16.77 21.12 -8.29
N GLY A 202 16.66 19.85 -8.69
CA GLY A 202 17.79 19.02 -9.09
C GLY A 202 18.73 18.63 -7.93
N THR A 203 18.28 18.82 -6.69
CA THR A 203 18.99 18.39 -5.48
C THR A 203 18.90 16.88 -5.29
N THR A 204 17.86 16.25 -5.81
CA THR A 204 17.73 14.80 -5.91
C THR A 204 17.48 14.36 -7.35
N ASP A 205 17.85 13.13 -7.64
CA ASP A 205 17.67 12.49 -8.96
C ASP A 205 16.35 11.72 -9.00
N ILE A 206 15.93 11.16 -7.86
CA ILE A 206 14.70 10.40 -7.67
C ILE A 206 13.92 11.00 -6.48
N ALA A 207 12.60 10.98 -6.55
CA ALA A 207 11.72 11.23 -5.41
C ALA A 207 10.56 10.24 -5.38
N VAL A 208 10.05 9.98 -4.17
CA VAL A 208 8.83 9.20 -3.98
C VAL A 208 7.77 10.10 -3.37
N LEU A 209 6.65 10.18 -4.07
CA LEU A 209 5.62 11.21 -3.89
C LEU A 209 4.24 10.56 -3.80
N TRP A 210 3.31 11.30 -3.20
CA TRP A 210 1.88 11.00 -3.29
C TRP A 210 1.09 12.19 -3.87
N GLU A 211 -0.14 11.96 -4.32
CA GLU A 211 -0.99 13.01 -4.88
C GLU A 211 -1.30 14.12 -3.86
N PRO A 212 -1.34 15.40 -4.27
CA PRO A 212 -1.31 15.91 -5.65
C PRO A 212 0.11 16.09 -6.25
N ASP A 213 1.17 15.76 -5.52
CA ASP A 213 2.54 16.08 -5.93
C ASP A 213 3.06 15.17 -7.04
N VAL A 214 2.52 13.97 -7.19
CA VAL A 214 2.76 13.09 -8.34
C VAL A 214 2.32 13.79 -9.63
N SER A 215 1.07 14.26 -9.68
CA SER A 215 0.54 15.01 -10.82
C SER A 215 1.34 16.29 -11.09
N ARG A 216 1.72 17.03 -10.03
CA ARG A 216 2.58 18.23 -10.17
C ARG A 216 3.97 17.91 -10.73
N ALA A 217 4.57 16.79 -10.34
CA ALA A 217 5.87 16.36 -10.85
C ALA A 217 5.80 16.04 -12.34
N LEU A 218 4.77 15.28 -12.75
CA LEU A 218 4.61 14.80 -14.12
C LEU A 218 4.14 15.88 -15.10
N ALA A 219 3.68 17.03 -14.62
CA ALA A 219 3.47 18.21 -15.44
C ALA A 219 4.77 18.80 -16.01
N ASP A 220 5.93 18.46 -15.43
CA ASP A 220 7.25 18.81 -15.95
C ASP A 220 7.78 17.69 -16.85
N ASN A 221 8.00 17.97 -18.14
CA ASN A 221 8.45 16.98 -19.12
C ASN A 221 9.85 16.39 -18.85
N ARG A 222 10.63 17.04 -17.97
CA ARG A 222 11.94 16.56 -17.51
C ARG A 222 11.81 15.44 -16.49
N ILE A 223 10.61 15.23 -15.93
CA ILE A 223 10.33 14.17 -14.97
C ILE A 223 9.70 12.98 -15.70
N VAL A 224 10.05 11.78 -15.24
CA VAL A 224 9.48 10.51 -15.70
C VAL A 224 9.01 9.71 -14.49
N LYS A 225 7.89 8.99 -14.65
CA LYS A 225 7.40 8.03 -13.67
C LYS A 225 8.08 6.68 -13.90
N LEU A 226 8.84 6.23 -12.91
CA LEU A 226 9.51 4.93 -12.92
C LEU A 226 8.53 3.81 -12.55
N LEU A 227 7.71 4.03 -11.52
CA LEU A 227 6.69 3.10 -11.06
C LEU A 227 5.59 3.87 -10.33
N GLY A 228 4.33 3.63 -10.69
CA GLY A 228 3.17 4.16 -9.97
C GLY A 228 2.28 3.06 -9.41
N THR A 229 1.54 3.36 -8.35
CA THR A 229 0.65 2.39 -7.70
C THR A 229 -0.54 1.96 -8.57
N GLU A 230 -0.90 2.72 -9.60
CA GLU A 230 -1.86 2.35 -10.63
C GLU A 230 -1.44 1.10 -11.43
N GLU A 231 -0.13 0.82 -11.45
CA GLU A 231 0.47 -0.33 -12.13
C GLU A 231 0.69 -1.50 -11.16
N THR A 232 0.26 -1.36 -9.90
CA THR A 232 0.50 -2.33 -8.83
C THR A 232 -0.77 -2.87 -8.19
N GLU A 233 -0.66 -4.04 -7.55
CA GLU A 233 -1.68 -4.63 -6.69
C GLU A 233 -1.09 -4.95 -5.32
N ARG A 234 -1.87 -4.77 -4.27
CA ARG A 234 -1.59 -5.31 -2.93
C ARG A 234 -0.28 -4.83 -2.30
N LEU A 235 0.21 -3.65 -2.70
CA LEU A 235 1.38 -3.02 -2.08
C LEU A 235 0.97 -2.02 -1.00
N ILE A 236 0.22 -0.97 -1.38
CA ILE A 236 -0.30 0.00 -0.43
C ILE A 236 -1.78 -0.31 -0.19
N VAL A 237 -2.05 -0.90 0.97
CA VAL A 237 -3.38 -1.36 1.37
C VAL A 237 -3.77 -0.69 2.68
N ASP A 238 -4.86 0.06 2.64
CA ASP A 238 -5.38 0.82 3.77
C ASP A 238 -6.31 -0.04 4.63
N ILE A 239 -6.05 -0.05 5.93
CA ILE A 239 -6.71 -0.90 6.91
C ILE A 239 -7.34 -0.05 8.02
N LEU A 240 -8.58 -0.40 8.37
CA LEU A 240 -9.26 0.12 9.55
C LEU A 240 -8.93 -0.74 10.75
N ILE A 241 -8.42 -0.09 11.80
CA ILE A 241 -7.94 -0.71 13.02
C ILE A 241 -8.83 -0.26 14.18
N ALA A 242 -9.34 -1.21 14.97
CA ALA A 242 -10.05 -0.95 16.21
C ALA A 242 -9.17 -1.24 17.43
N ASN A 243 -9.14 -0.35 18.40
CA ASN A 243 -8.42 -0.56 19.66
C ASN A 243 -8.85 -1.87 20.35
N ARG A 244 -7.90 -2.69 20.81
CA ARG A 244 -8.18 -4.01 21.41
C ARG A 244 -9.00 -3.97 22.69
N LYS A 245 -8.82 -2.95 23.53
CA LYS A 245 -9.62 -2.78 24.76
C LYS A 245 -11.03 -2.32 24.43
N TYR A 246 -11.15 -1.42 23.44
CA TYR A 246 -12.43 -0.90 23.00
C TYR A 246 -13.30 -1.99 22.34
N LEU A 247 -12.72 -2.79 21.42
CA LEU A 247 -13.46 -3.86 20.74
C LEU A 247 -14.00 -4.91 21.72
N GLN A 248 -13.34 -5.13 22.86
CA GLN A 248 -13.82 -6.03 23.91
C GLN A 248 -14.95 -5.40 24.74
N ARG A 249 -14.88 -4.08 24.98
CA ARG A 249 -15.82 -3.35 25.84
C ARG A 249 -17.10 -2.91 25.12
N GLN A 250 -17.03 -2.63 23.83
CA GLN A 250 -18.10 -2.04 23.01
C GLN A 250 -18.17 -2.70 21.61
N PRO A 251 -18.23 -4.05 21.51
CA PRO A 251 -18.25 -4.74 20.22
C PRO A 251 -19.40 -4.31 19.30
N GLU A 252 -20.56 -3.99 19.87
CA GLU A 252 -21.73 -3.53 19.13
C GLU A 252 -21.51 -2.19 18.42
N VAL A 253 -20.66 -1.32 18.98
CA VAL A 253 -20.31 -0.03 18.38
C VAL A 253 -19.35 -0.22 17.20
N VAL A 254 -18.48 -1.23 17.28
CA VAL A 254 -17.61 -1.63 16.17
C VAL A 254 -18.46 -2.16 15.00
N SER A 255 -19.40 -3.08 15.26
CA SER A 255 -20.33 -3.58 14.23
C SER A 255 -21.14 -2.44 13.60
N LEU A 256 -21.62 -1.49 14.42
CA LEU A 256 -22.35 -0.32 13.95
C LEU A 256 -21.50 0.58 13.03
N LEU A 257 -20.25 0.88 13.43
CA LEU A 257 -19.34 1.68 12.60
C LEU A 257 -19.09 1.01 11.25
N LEU A 258 -18.80 -0.30 11.23
CA LEU A 258 -18.56 -1.04 10.00
C LEU A 258 -19.80 -1.07 9.11
N ALA A 259 -20.99 -1.34 9.68
CA ALA A 259 -22.25 -1.31 8.93
C ALA A 259 -22.50 0.07 8.30
N GLY A 260 -22.29 1.13 9.08
CA GLY A 260 -22.40 2.51 8.61
C GLY A 260 -21.43 2.82 7.48
N TYR A 261 -20.14 2.47 7.66
CA TYR A 261 -19.10 2.68 6.67
C TYR A 261 -19.45 2.02 5.33
N PHE A 262 -19.76 0.71 5.34
CA PHE A 262 -20.06 0.01 4.09
C PHE A 262 -21.34 0.52 3.43
N LYS A 263 -22.33 0.99 4.21
CA LYS A 263 -23.58 1.56 3.68
C LYS A 263 -23.30 2.88 2.96
N VAL A 264 -22.51 3.75 3.60
CA VAL A 264 -22.08 5.03 3.01
C VAL A 264 -21.19 4.79 1.79
N LEU A 265 -20.24 3.86 1.86
CA LEU A 265 -19.40 3.50 0.72
C LEU A 265 -20.24 2.99 -0.45
N LYS A 266 -21.20 2.09 -0.20
CA LYS A 266 -22.12 1.61 -1.25
C LYS A 266 -22.84 2.78 -1.92
N LYS A 267 -23.37 3.71 -1.12
CA LYS A 267 -24.07 4.88 -1.64
C LYS A 267 -23.18 5.75 -2.55
N PHE A 268 -21.95 6.04 -2.12
CA PHE A 268 -21.00 6.79 -2.96
C PHE A 268 -20.60 6.05 -4.25
N ARG A 269 -20.51 4.72 -4.20
CA ARG A 269 -20.26 3.90 -5.40
C ARG A 269 -21.45 3.91 -6.37
N ASP A 270 -22.67 3.93 -5.85
CA ASP A 270 -23.89 4.01 -6.67
C ASP A 270 -24.12 5.44 -7.20
N GLU A 271 -23.58 6.46 -6.53
CA GLU A 271 -23.74 7.90 -6.85
C GLU A 271 -22.38 8.63 -7.00
N PRO A 272 -21.54 8.31 -8.00
CA PRO A 272 -20.16 8.82 -8.08
C PRO A 272 -20.06 10.34 -8.31
N GLU A 273 -21.04 10.97 -8.96
CA GLU A 273 -21.08 12.44 -9.10
C GLU A 273 -21.27 13.15 -7.76
N ARG A 274 -22.09 12.55 -6.88
CA ARG A 274 -22.32 13.07 -5.54
C ARG A 274 -21.05 12.99 -4.71
N LEU A 275 -20.36 11.85 -4.75
CA LEU A 275 -19.05 11.69 -4.10
C LEU A 275 -18.08 12.80 -4.53
N ARG A 276 -17.96 13.06 -5.84
CA ARG A 276 -17.09 14.12 -6.36
C ARG A 276 -17.46 15.50 -5.81
N GLN A 277 -18.75 15.84 -5.83
CA GLN A 277 -19.23 17.13 -5.33
C GLN A 277 -18.95 17.30 -3.83
N GLU A 278 -19.20 16.27 -3.03
CA GLU A 278 -18.95 16.33 -1.58
C GLU A 278 -17.46 16.41 -1.27
N VAL A 279 -16.63 15.62 -1.95
CA VAL A 279 -15.16 15.69 -1.84
C VAL A 279 -14.68 17.11 -2.13
N MET A 280 -15.07 17.70 -3.26
CA MET A 280 -14.67 19.06 -3.62
C MET A 280 -15.14 20.09 -2.59
N THR A 281 -16.38 19.94 -2.09
CA THR A 281 -16.97 20.88 -1.13
C THR A 281 -16.30 20.81 0.23
N GLU A 282 -16.01 19.61 0.75
CA GLU A 282 -15.45 19.42 2.09
C GLU A 282 -13.93 19.62 2.13
N THR A 283 -13.21 19.31 1.03
CA THR A 283 -11.74 19.41 0.98
C THR A 283 -11.26 20.72 0.36
N GLY A 284 -12.09 21.40 -0.44
CA GLY A 284 -11.69 22.58 -1.22
C GLY A 284 -10.82 22.26 -2.44
N LEU A 285 -10.64 20.98 -2.78
CA LEU A 285 -9.91 20.57 -3.98
C LEU A 285 -10.64 21.03 -5.25
N ASN A 286 -9.87 21.44 -6.27
CA ASN A 286 -10.44 21.68 -7.59
C ASN A 286 -10.85 20.35 -8.26
N LYS A 287 -11.63 20.47 -9.34
CA LYS A 287 -12.22 19.31 -10.02
C LYS A 287 -11.16 18.33 -10.52
N GLU A 288 -10.14 18.83 -11.21
CA GLU A 288 -9.11 18.01 -11.86
C GLU A 288 -8.30 17.21 -10.82
N VAL A 289 -7.93 17.84 -9.71
CA VAL A 289 -7.20 17.19 -8.61
C VAL A 289 -8.09 16.17 -7.90
N ALA A 290 -9.34 16.54 -7.59
CA ALA A 290 -10.29 15.62 -6.96
C ALA A 290 -10.54 14.39 -7.84
N GLU A 291 -10.76 14.56 -9.15
CA GLU A 291 -10.96 13.46 -10.08
C GLU A 291 -9.73 12.55 -10.17
N THR A 292 -8.53 13.13 -10.20
CA THR A 292 -7.28 12.37 -10.24
C THR A 292 -7.08 11.56 -8.95
N MET A 293 -7.27 12.17 -7.79
CA MET A 293 -7.14 11.49 -6.50
C MET A 293 -8.19 10.39 -6.33
N LEU A 294 -9.45 10.65 -6.71
CA LEU A 294 -10.54 9.66 -6.61
C LEU A 294 -10.32 8.47 -7.56
N LYS A 295 -9.77 8.70 -8.75
CA LYS A 295 -9.33 7.62 -9.64
C LYS A 295 -8.23 6.76 -9.02
N GLY A 296 -7.40 7.38 -8.17
CA GLY A 296 -6.34 6.73 -7.40
C GLY A 296 -6.83 5.84 -6.26
N VAL A 297 -8.13 5.73 -6.00
CA VAL A 297 -8.67 4.93 -4.89
C VAL A 297 -9.33 3.64 -5.36
N GLY A 298 -8.78 2.50 -4.94
CA GLY A 298 -9.39 1.19 -5.11
C GLY A 298 -10.24 0.77 -3.91
N TRP A 299 -11.40 1.39 -3.68
CA TRP A 299 -12.26 1.05 -2.51
C TRP A 299 -12.71 -0.41 -2.49
N GLN A 300 -12.68 -0.99 -1.30
CA GLN A 300 -13.06 -2.38 -1.06
C GLN A 300 -14.46 -2.46 -0.44
N SER A 301 -15.38 -3.15 -1.12
CA SER A 301 -16.74 -3.31 -0.61
C SER A 301 -16.81 -4.30 0.57
N LEU A 302 -17.97 -4.41 1.21
CA LEU A 302 -18.22 -5.47 2.20
C LEU A 302 -17.99 -6.86 1.59
N ILE A 303 -18.45 -7.09 0.35
CA ILE A 303 -18.28 -8.36 -0.34
C ILE A 303 -16.80 -8.62 -0.62
N ASP A 304 -16.05 -7.61 -1.08
CA ASP A 304 -14.61 -7.76 -1.30
C ASP A 304 -13.87 -8.05 0.02
N ASN A 305 -14.20 -7.31 1.08
CA ASN A 305 -13.66 -7.55 2.42
C ASN A 305 -13.88 -9.01 2.84
N CYS A 306 -15.09 -9.52 2.73
CA CYS A 306 -15.41 -10.89 3.11
C CYS A 306 -14.73 -11.91 2.18
N GLU A 307 -15.04 -11.89 0.89
CA GLU A 307 -14.70 -12.97 -0.03
C GLU A 307 -13.24 -12.92 -0.51
N LYS A 308 -12.59 -11.75 -0.52
CA LYS A 308 -11.22 -11.61 -1.05
C LYS A 308 -10.19 -11.35 0.04
N TRP A 309 -10.51 -10.56 1.06
CA TRP A 309 -9.51 -10.09 2.02
C TRP A 309 -9.44 -10.95 3.28
N PHE A 310 -10.60 -11.31 3.85
CA PHE A 310 -10.70 -11.96 5.16
C PHE A 310 -11.07 -13.45 5.12
N GLY A 311 -11.18 -14.07 3.94
CA GLY A 311 -11.46 -15.50 3.80
C GLY A 311 -12.87 -15.92 4.22
N ILE A 312 -13.83 -15.01 4.17
CA ILE A 312 -15.23 -15.24 4.58
C ILE A 312 -16.06 -15.58 3.34
N ALA A 313 -16.53 -16.82 3.27
CA ALA A 313 -17.43 -17.29 2.20
C ALA A 313 -18.77 -17.78 2.78
N GLY A 314 -19.83 -17.60 1.99
CA GLY A 314 -21.09 -18.31 2.21
C GLY A 314 -20.95 -19.81 1.95
N PRO A 315 -21.96 -20.64 2.33
CA PRO A 315 -21.93 -22.08 2.11
C PRO A 315 -21.63 -22.46 0.65
N GLY A 316 -20.58 -23.25 0.43
CA GLY A 316 -20.15 -23.67 -0.92
C GLY A 316 -19.40 -22.60 -1.73
N GLY A 317 -19.18 -21.41 -1.17
CA GLY A 317 -18.38 -20.35 -1.78
C GLY A 317 -16.87 -20.59 -1.67
N ARG A 318 -16.10 -19.91 -2.53
CA ARG A 318 -14.64 -19.80 -2.42
C ARG A 318 -14.32 -18.40 -1.91
N ALA A 319 -13.38 -18.30 -0.98
CA ALA A 319 -12.82 -17.02 -0.54
C ALA A 319 -11.29 -17.07 -0.58
N GLU A 320 -10.69 -15.89 -0.67
CA GLU A 320 -9.25 -15.66 -0.59
C GLU A 320 -8.91 -14.96 0.73
N GLU A 321 -7.67 -15.11 1.19
CA GLU A 321 -7.13 -14.44 2.38
C GLU A 321 -6.05 -13.43 1.96
N ARG A 322 -6.40 -12.51 1.06
CA ARG A 322 -5.44 -11.54 0.52
C ARG A 322 -4.78 -10.70 1.60
N LEU A 323 -5.49 -10.37 2.69
CA LEU A 323 -4.92 -9.55 3.76
C LEU A 323 -3.75 -10.26 4.45
N ILE A 324 -3.85 -11.58 4.68
CA ILE A 324 -2.75 -12.36 5.26
C ILE A 324 -1.56 -12.37 4.31
N GLY A 325 -1.79 -12.64 3.02
CA GLY A 325 -0.74 -12.59 2.01
C GLY A 325 -0.06 -11.21 1.92
N VAL A 326 -0.83 -10.12 2.04
CA VAL A 326 -0.28 -8.75 2.08
C VAL A 326 0.57 -8.52 3.32
N ILE A 327 0.10 -8.94 4.50
CA ILE A 327 0.87 -8.82 5.74
C ILE A 327 2.20 -9.57 5.62
N ASP A 328 2.16 -10.82 5.14
CA ASP A 328 3.35 -11.67 5.01
C ASP A 328 4.35 -11.11 3.98
N ALA A 329 3.86 -10.69 2.81
CA ALA A 329 4.69 -10.05 1.78
C ALA A 329 5.32 -8.74 2.31
N THR A 330 4.54 -7.92 3.02
CA THR A 330 5.01 -6.68 3.63
C THR A 330 6.10 -6.95 4.68
N VAL A 331 5.92 -7.96 5.53
CA VAL A 331 6.96 -8.39 6.47
C VAL A 331 8.23 -8.81 5.73
N GLY A 332 8.12 -9.58 4.64
CA GLY A 332 9.25 -9.97 3.80
C GLY A 332 10.03 -8.78 3.27
N ILE A 333 9.33 -7.79 2.70
CA ILE A 333 9.94 -6.56 2.20
C ILE A 333 10.62 -5.78 3.33
N LEU A 334 9.97 -5.59 4.47
CA LEU A 334 10.51 -4.84 5.62
C LEU A 334 11.73 -5.52 6.26
N VAL A 335 11.79 -6.86 6.24
CA VAL A 335 12.98 -7.61 6.66
C VAL A 335 14.10 -7.45 5.64
N ASN A 336 13.80 -7.57 4.35
CA ASN A 336 14.79 -7.43 3.28
C ASN A 336 15.35 -6.00 3.16
N SER A 337 14.57 -4.98 3.52
CA SER A 337 15.03 -3.58 3.61
C SER A 337 15.79 -3.25 4.90
N GLY A 338 15.81 -4.16 5.88
CA GLY A 338 16.53 -4.00 7.13
C GLY A 338 15.78 -3.21 8.22
N ASP A 339 14.47 -2.97 8.06
CA ASP A 339 13.65 -2.36 9.11
C ASP A 339 13.47 -3.33 10.29
N PHE A 340 13.45 -4.63 10.01
CA PHE A 340 13.44 -5.69 11.02
C PHE A 340 14.47 -6.78 10.70
N SER A 341 15.02 -7.42 11.74
CA SER A 341 15.89 -8.59 11.58
C SER A 341 15.12 -9.89 11.33
N GLU A 342 13.85 -9.92 11.71
CA GLU A 342 12.91 -11.03 11.54
C GLU A 342 11.47 -10.49 11.60
N SER A 343 10.47 -11.36 11.39
CA SER A 343 9.06 -10.95 11.46
C SER A 343 8.76 -10.20 12.76
N PRO A 344 8.16 -9.00 12.68
CA PRO A 344 7.81 -8.21 13.86
C PRO A 344 6.50 -8.67 14.51
N ILE A 345 5.82 -9.67 13.94
CA ILE A 345 4.50 -10.14 14.38
C ILE A 345 4.69 -11.23 15.45
N PRO A 346 3.97 -11.20 16.59
CA PRO A 346 4.08 -12.22 17.62
C PRO A 346 3.82 -13.62 17.05
N ASP A 347 4.66 -14.58 17.43
CA ASP A 347 4.66 -15.97 16.95
C ASP A 347 4.74 -16.14 15.41
N ARG A 348 5.04 -15.06 14.68
CA ARG A 348 4.98 -15.02 13.21
C ARG A 348 3.58 -15.38 12.67
N ASP A 349 2.54 -15.13 13.47
CA ASP A 349 1.15 -15.43 13.13
C ASP A 349 0.40 -14.15 12.75
N SER A 350 0.28 -13.91 11.44
CA SER A 350 -0.42 -12.77 10.86
C SER A 350 -1.90 -12.70 11.24
N TYR A 351 -2.54 -13.84 11.59
CA TYR A 351 -3.93 -13.84 12.04
C TYR A 351 -4.11 -13.13 13.40
N ARG A 352 -3.03 -12.96 14.19
CA ARG A 352 -3.08 -12.21 15.45
C ARG A 352 -3.38 -10.72 15.25
N LEU A 353 -3.19 -10.18 14.03
CA LEU A 353 -3.43 -8.78 13.73
C LEU A 353 -4.88 -8.49 13.29
N ILE A 354 -5.69 -9.50 12.97
CA ILE A 354 -7.00 -9.30 12.34
C ILE A 354 -8.16 -9.75 13.23
N LYS A 355 -9.36 -9.18 12.99
CA LYS A 355 -10.60 -9.56 13.68
C LYS A 355 -11.77 -9.64 12.71
N ARG A 356 -11.90 -10.80 12.06
CA ARG A 356 -12.88 -11.03 10.98
C ARG A 356 -14.34 -11.21 11.43
N SER A 357 -14.58 -11.53 12.71
CA SER A 357 -15.92 -11.90 13.20
C SER A 357 -16.97 -10.80 13.02
N PHE A 358 -16.57 -9.53 13.01
CA PHE A 358 -17.49 -8.42 12.74
C PHE A 358 -17.96 -8.42 11.27
N LEU A 359 -17.06 -8.72 10.34
CA LEU A 359 -17.40 -8.86 8.92
C LEU A 359 -18.27 -10.11 8.68
N GLU A 360 -17.97 -11.22 9.36
CA GLU A 360 -18.78 -12.44 9.30
C GLU A 360 -20.22 -12.17 9.73
N GLU A 361 -20.42 -11.42 10.82
CA GLU A 361 -21.74 -11.02 11.32
C GLU A 361 -22.47 -10.14 10.30
N LEU A 362 -21.81 -9.13 9.73
CA LEU A 362 -22.40 -8.25 8.72
C LEU A 362 -22.75 -8.99 7.43
N TYR A 363 -21.90 -9.92 7.01
CA TYR A 363 -22.09 -10.72 5.80
C TYR A 363 -23.26 -11.71 5.98
N ALA A 364 -23.32 -12.40 7.13
CA ALA A 364 -24.40 -13.32 7.45
C ALA A 364 -25.74 -12.60 7.69
N GLY A 365 -25.70 -11.41 8.30
CA GLY A 365 -26.88 -10.57 8.53
C GLY A 365 -27.50 -10.00 7.26
N GLY A 366 -26.86 -10.19 6.10
CA GLY A 366 -27.39 -9.83 4.79
C GLY A 366 -27.84 -8.37 4.74
N VAL A 367 -27.06 -7.46 5.35
CA VAL A 367 -27.45 -6.06 5.57
C VAL A 367 -28.17 -5.54 4.32
N SER A 368 -29.43 -5.18 4.49
CA SER A 368 -30.39 -4.94 3.41
C SER A 368 -29.81 -3.92 2.42
N GLY A 369 -29.38 -4.37 1.24
CA GLY A 369 -28.77 -3.52 0.22
C GLY A 369 -27.43 -4.00 -0.31
N PHE A 370 -26.70 -4.88 0.39
CA PHE A 370 -25.46 -5.48 -0.15
C PHE A 370 -25.71 -6.70 -1.04
N THR A 371 -26.78 -6.67 -1.84
CA THR A 371 -26.87 -7.58 -2.98
C THR A 371 -25.74 -7.24 -3.94
N LYS A 372 -25.22 -8.25 -4.65
CA LYS A 372 -24.19 -8.14 -5.69
C LYS A 372 -24.69 -7.19 -6.79
N THR A 373 -24.63 -5.90 -6.53
CA THR A 373 -24.97 -4.85 -7.47
C THR A 373 -23.76 -4.75 -8.39
N ALA A 374 -24.01 -4.99 -9.68
CA ALA A 374 -23.00 -4.93 -10.72
C ALA A 374 -22.21 -3.62 -10.55
N GLY A 375 -20.89 -3.76 -10.39
CA GLY A 375 -20.01 -2.62 -10.22
C GLY A 375 -20.22 -1.65 -11.38
N PHE A 376 -20.42 -0.37 -11.06
CA PHE A 376 -20.21 0.69 -12.03
C PHE A 376 -18.75 0.63 -12.47
N GLY A 377 -18.54 0.29 -13.74
CA GLY A 377 -17.23 0.19 -14.39
C GLY A 377 -16.71 -1.21 -14.69
N ARG A 378 -17.56 -2.19 -15.03
CA ARG A 378 -17.14 -3.26 -15.98
C ARG A 378 -18.22 -3.42 -17.05
N ASP A 379 -18.17 -2.54 -18.03
CA ASP A 379 -18.74 -2.86 -19.34
C ASP A 379 -18.04 -4.10 -19.90
N GLY A 380 -18.83 -5.04 -20.42
CA GLY A 380 -18.37 -6.00 -21.40
C GLY A 380 -17.69 -7.25 -20.84
N ARG A 381 -17.78 -8.32 -21.64
CA ARG A 381 -16.91 -9.51 -21.65
C ARG A 381 -15.57 -9.20 -20.99
N GLU A 382 -15.09 -10.05 -20.07
CA GLU A 382 -13.68 -10.02 -19.64
C GLU A 382 -12.82 -10.07 -20.91
N GLN A 383 -12.44 -8.90 -21.40
CA GLN A 383 -11.43 -8.80 -22.43
C GLN A 383 -10.17 -9.36 -21.79
N PRO A 384 -9.38 -10.16 -22.51
CA PRO A 384 -8.05 -10.50 -22.02
C PRO A 384 -7.38 -9.19 -21.61
N ALA A 385 -6.83 -9.14 -20.39
CA ALA A 385 -6.19 -7.94 -19.86
C ALA A 385 -5.03 -7.49 -20.76
N PHE A 386 -4.56 -8.40 -21.63
CA PHE A 386 -3.53 -8.20 -22.61
C PHE A 386 -4.00 -8.64 -24.00
N PRO A 387 -4.18 -7.73 -24.98
CA PRO A 387 -4.33 -8.14 -26.36
C PRO A 387 -3.06 -8.89 -26.83
N THR A 388 -3.22 -9.87 -27.72
CA THR A 388 -2.10 -10.57 -28.36
C THR A 388 -1.29 -9.59 -29.20
N LEU A 389 0.04 -9.57 -29.02
CA LEU A 389 0.97 -8.77 -29.82
C LEU A 389 1.77 -9.67 -30.75
N ASP A 390 2.10 -9.15 -31.94
CA ASP A 390 3.11 -9.72 -32.81
C ASP A 390 4.52 -9.28 -32.38
N GLU A 391 5.55 -9.76 -33.07
CA GLU A 391 6.96 -9.42 -32.77
C GLU A 391 7.23 -7.91 -32.80
N ALA A 392 6.60 -7.18 -33.74
CA ALA A 392 6.74 -5.73 -33.81
C ALA A 392 6.07 -5.03 -32.62
N GLY A 393 4.90 -5.51 -32.20
CA GLY A 393 4.21 -5.03 -31.01
C GLY A 393 5.05 -5.22 -29.74
N TRP A 394 5.64 -6.40 -29.55
CA TRP A 394 6.55 -6.68 -28.42
C TRP A 394 7.80 -5.80 -28.44
N ALA A 395 8.39 -5.57 -29.62
CA ALA A 395 9.58 -4.74 -29.77
C ALA A 395 9.34 -3.25 -29.47
N ASN A 396 8.10 -2.77 -29.55
CA ASN A 396 7.72 -1.39 -29.27
C ASN A 396 7.41 -1.12 -27.79
N LEU A 397 7.45 -2.13 -26.92
CA LEU A 397 7.17 -1.95 -25.50
C LEU A 397 8.37 -1.34 -24.77
N ALA A 398 8.11 -0.43 -23.84
CA ALA A 398 9.13 0.17 -23.00
C ALA A 398 9.48 -0.76 -21.82
N GLU A 399 10.78 -0.96 -21.59
CA GLU A 399 11.28 -1.66 -20.41
C GLU A 399 11.09 -0.82 -19.15
N VAL A 400 10.43 -1.42 -18.17
CA VAL A 400 10.16 -0.81 -16.85
C VAL A 400 11.26 -1.23 -15.88
N GLY A 401 11.52 -2.53 -15.79
CA GLY A 401 12.59 -3.07 -14.95
C GLY A 401 12.67 -4.59 -14.94
N THR A 402 13.82 -5.11 -14.56
CA THR A 402 14.12 -6.54 -14.47
C THR A 402 13.88 -7.04 -13.05
N LEU A 403 13.00 -8.02 -12.91
CA LEU A 403 12.67 -8.63 -11.62
C LEU A 403 13.90 -9.29 -10.98
N LYS A 404 14.04 -9.14 -9.67
CA LYS A 404 15.08 -9.79 -8.86
C LYS A 404 14.82 -11.28 -8.76
N LEU A 405 15.72 -12.06 -9.33
CA LEU A 405 15.71 -13.52 -9.28
C LEU A 405 17.05 -14.03 -8.74
N LYS A 406 17.00 -15.10 -7.96
CA LYS A 406 18.20 -15.92 -7.80
C LYS A 406 18.45 -16.68 -9.11
N PRO A 407 19.70 -17.09 -9.38
CA PRO A 407 20.02 -17.81 -10.61
C PRO A 407 19.13 -19.06 -10.79
N ILE A 408 18.43 -19.13 -11.91
CA ILE A 408 17.70 -20.33 -12.32
C ILE A 408 18.72 -21.27 -12.97
N ILE A 409 19.10 -22.33 -12.24
CA ILE A 409 20.12 -23.26 -12.67
C ILE A 409 19.49 -24.33 -13.57
N PHE A 410 20.11 -24.55 -14.73
CA PHE A 410 19.75 -25.63 -15.64
C PHE A 410 20.91 -26.63 -15.72
N GLN A 411 20.58 -27.92 -15.82
CA GLN A 411 21.58 -28.93 -16.15
C GLN A 411 22.19 -28.64 -17.52
N HIS A 412 23.44 -29.08 -17.73
CA HIS A 412 24.16 -28.81 -18.98
C HIS A 412 23.39 -29.37 -20.19
N GLY A 413 23.13 -28.52 -21.19
CA GLY A 413 22.38 -28.88 -22.40
C GLY A 413 20.89 -29.13 -22.18
N SER A 414 20.35 -28.89 -20.98
CA SER A 414 18.93 -29.10 -20.66
C SER A 414 18.17 -27.78 -20.48
N SER A 415 16.87 -27.84 -20.74
CA SER A 415 15.86 -26.81 -20.43
C SER A 415 14.89 -27.25 -19.33
N GLU A 416 15.12 -28.41 -18.71
CA GLU A 416 14.26 -28.91 -17.62
C GLU A 416 14.41 -28.07 -16.36
N LEU A 417 13.26 -27.72 -15.76
CA LEU A 417 13.18 -27.00 -14.49
C LEU A 417 13.16 -27.99 -13.34
N ASP A 418 14.26 -28.03 -12.57
CA ASP A 418 14.34 -28.80 -11.34
C ASP A 418 13.54 -28.15 -10.19
N LEU A 419 13.53 -28.79 -9.02
CA LEU A 419 12.77 -28.31 -7.87
C LEU A 419 13.24 -26.93 -7.37
N LEU A 420 14.54 -26.65 -7.42
CA LEU A 420 15.08 -25.36 -6.97
C LEU A 420 14.69 -24.24 -7.93
N ALA A 421 14.80 -24.48 -9.24
CA ALA A 421 14.33 -23.57 -10.28
C ALA A 421 12.84 -23.26 -10.12
N ARG A 422 12.01 -24.28 -9.84
CA ARG A 422 10.57 -24.11 -9.60
C ARG A 422 10.29 -23.27 -8.35
N THR A 423 11.00 -23.49 -7.25
CA THR A 423 10.87 -22.65 -6.04
C THR A 423 11.20 -21.19 -6.32
N GLU A 424 12.25 -20.90 -7.09
CA GLU A 424 12.59 -19.52 -7.45
C GLU A 424 11.55 -18.90 -8.41
N LEU A 425 10.96 -19.69 -9.31
CA LEU A 425 9.86 -19.24 -10.17
C LEU A 425 8.54 -19.03 -9.40
N ASP A 426 8.30 -19.80 -8.34
CA ASP A 426 7.15 -19.58 -7.45
C ASP A 426 7.29 -18.24 -6.73
N ALA A 427 8.47 -17.93 -6.20
CA ALA A 427 8.77 -16.63 -5.60
C ALA A 427 8.70 -15.48 -6.63
N ALA A 428 9.10 -15.73 -7.88
CA ALA A 428 8.95 -14.76 -8.96
C ALA A 428 7.47 -14.48 -9.27
N ALA A 429 6.64 -15.52 -9.32
CA ALA A 429 5.21 -15.40 -9.58
C ALA A 429 4.49 -14.61 -8.46
N GLU A 430 4.89 -14.82 -7.20
CA GLU A 430 4.41 -14.02 -6.06
C GLU A 430 4.70 -12.53 -6.28
N LYS A 431 5.95 -12.16 -6.60
CA LYS A 431 6.29 -10.76 -6.93
C LYS A 431 5.51 -10.24 -8.14
N LEU A 432 5.39 -11.03 -9.20
CA LEU A 432 4.65 -10.65 -10.41
C LEU A 432 3.15 -10.44 -10.17
N SER A 433 2.60 -11.02 -9.10
CA SER A 433 1.20 -10.80 -8.70
C SER A 433 0.94 -9.37 -8.23
N HIS A 434 1.97 -8.67 -7.74
CA HIS A 434 1.92 -7.25 -7.41
C HIS A 434 1.98 -6.34 -8.64
N TYR A 435 2.23 -6.89 -9.84
CA TYR A 435 2.52 -6.14 -11.07
C TYR A 435 1.62 -6.56 -12.25
N PRO A 436 0.30 -6.70 -12.05
CA PRO A 436 -0.58 -7.38 -13.01
C PRO A 436 -0.78 -6.61 -14.32
N GLN A 437 -0.45 -5.32 -14.36
CA GLN A 437 -0.61 -4.46 -15.55
C GLN A 437 0.58 -4.53 -16.51
N PHE A 438 1.72 -5.09 -16.09
CA PHE A 438 2.90 -5.22 -16.93
C PHE A 438 2.91 -6.52 -17.70
N ARG A 439 3.35 -6.47 -18.96
CA ARG A 439 3.77 -7.67 -19.70
C ARG A 439 5.16 -8.09 -19.22
N VAL A 440 5.52 -9.35 -19.45
CA VAL A 440 6.80 -9.92 -19.01
C VAL A 440 7.51 -10.57 -20.19
N VAL A 441 8.70 -10.05 -20.50
CA VAL A 441 9.63 -10.68 -21.44
C VAL A 441 10.53 -11.63 -20.65
N VAL A 442 10.45 -12.92 -20.97
CA VAL A 442 11.30 -13.99 -20.42
C VAL A 442 12.53 -14.12 -21.31
N LYS A 443 13.67 -13.57 -20.88
CA LYS A 443 14.91 -13.57 -21.66
C LYS A 443 15.80 -14.72 -21.23
N GLY A 444 16.04 -15.67 -22.12
CA GLY A 444 16.95 -16.80 -21.89
C GLY A 444 18.35 -16.51 -22.41
N HIS A 445 19.37 -16.82 -21.62
CA HIS A 445 20.79 -16.65 -22.00
C HIS A 445 21.61 -17.92 -21.75
N THR A 446 22.62 -18.13 -22.58
CA THR A 446 23.66 -19.15 -22.39
C THR A 446 25.04 -18.49 -22.22
N GLY A 447 26.08 -19.30 -22.01
CA GLY A 447 27.45 -18.82 -22.00
C GLY A 447 27.94 -18.46 -23.41
N THR A 448 29.10 -17.80 -23.49
CA THR A 448 29.71 -17.40 -24.78
C THR A 448 30.51 -18.51 -25.45
N ARG A 449 30.40 -19.76 -24.99
CA ARG A 449 31.16 -20.91 -25.49
C ARG A 449 30.24 -21.89 -26.21
N GLY A 450 30.80 -22.65 -27.14
CA GLY A 450 30.05 -23.65 -27.93
C GLY A 450 29.49 -23.07 -29.23
N ASP A 451 28.65 -23.85 -29.90
CA ASP A 451 28.01 -23.46 -31.15
C ASP A 451 26.92 -22.39 -30.91
N ALA A 452 26.95 -21.31 -31.70
CA ALA A 452 26.05 -20.17 -31.53
C ALA A 452 24.59 -20.52 -31.82
N ARG A 453 24.33 -21.37 -32.83
CA ARG A 453 22.98 -21.77 -33.20
C ARG A 453 22.38 -22.70 -32.14
N GLU A 454 23.15 -23.66 -31.64
CA GLU A 454 22.71 -24.54 -30.55
C GLU A 454 22.45 -23.73 -29.26
N ASN A 455 23.30 -22.76 -28.96
CA ASN A 455 23.11 -21.84 -27.83
C ASN A 455 21.81 -21.03 -27.94
N LEU A 456 21.50 -20.52 -29.14
CA LEU A 456 20.27 -19.80 -29.39
C LEU A 456 19.04 -20.69 -29.16
N LEU A 457 19.03 -21.89 -29.75
CA LEU A 457 17.94 -22.86 -29.58
C LEU A 457 17.75 -23.26 -28.10
N LEU A 458 18.85 -23.55 -27.39
CA LEU A 458 18.81 -23.91 -25.97
C LEU A 458 18.27 -22.75 -25.11
N SER A 459 18.73 -21.53 -25.37
CA SER A 459 18.26 -20.35 -24.63
C SER A 459 16.75 -20.09 -24.84
N GLN A 460 16.24 -20.30 -26.07
CA GLN A 460 14.82 -20.20 -26.39
C GLN A 460 14.01 -21.29 -25.68
N ALA A 461 14.50 -22.53 -25.69
CA ALA A 461 13.84 -23.64 -25.00
C ALA A 461 13.72 -23.39 -23.49
N ARG A 462 14.76 -22.81 -22.87
CA ARG A 462 14.74 -22.40 -21.45
C ARG A 462 13.73 -21.28 -21.19
N ALA A 463 13.71 -20.24 -22.02
CA ALA A 463 12.74 -19.15 -21.90
C ALA A 463 11.30 -19.67 -22.03
N ASN A 464 11.04 -20.56 -23.00
CA ASN A 464 9.73 -21.19 -23.18
C ASN A 464 9.33 -22.01 -21.96
N GLY A 465 10.23 -22.84 -21.42
CA GLY A 465 9.94 -23.66 -20.23
C GLY A 465 9.59 -22.82 -19.00
N VAL A 466 10.25 -21.67 -18.82
CA VAL A 466 9.92 -20.71 -17.75
C VAL A 466 8.54 -20.08 -17.98
N ALA A 467 8.26 -19.59 -19.19
CA ALA A 467 6.95 -19.01 -19.51
C ALA A 467 5.81 -20.02 -19.34
N GLU A 468 6.00 -21.25 -19.81
CA GLU A 468 5.04 -22.34 -19.66
C GLU A 468 4.81 -22.70 -18.19
N TYR A 469 5.87 -22.75 -17.37
CA TYR A 469 5.72 -22.98 -15.94
C TYR A 469 4.91 -21.88 -15.26
N LEU A 470 5.24 -20.61 -15.53
CA LEU A 470 4.51 -19.46 -14.98
C LEU A 470 3.02 -19.45 -15.40
N HIS A 471 2.73 -19.84 -16.63
CA HIS A 471 1.36 -19.98 -17.12
C HIS A 471 0.61 -21.13 -16.44
N THR A 472 1.15 -22.34 -16.53
CA THR A 472 0.45 -23.56 -16.11
C THR A 472 0.32 -23.67 -14.59
N ARG A 473 1.34 -23.24 -13.83
CA ARG A 473 1.37 -23.35 -12.37
C ARG A 473 0.70 -22.19 -11.65
N HIS A 474 0.86 -20.97 -12.17
CA HIS A 474 0.44 -19.72 -11.51
C HIS A 474 -0.66 -18.98 -12.27
N GLY A 475 -1.11 -19.51 -13.42
CA GLY A 475 -2.22 -18.94 -14.18
C GLY A 475 -1.90 -17.61 -14.86
N ILE A 476 -0.63 -17.26 -15.03
CA ILE A 476 -0.26 -16.04 -15.74
C ILE A 476 -0.70 -16.17 -17.19
N GLU A 477 -1.46 -15.19 -17.68
CA GLU A 477 -2.03 -15.23 -19.02
C GLU A 477 -0.94 -15.34 -20.10
N PRO A 478 -1.06 -16.23 -21.10
CA PRO A 478 -0.06 -16.38 -22.15
C PRO A 478 0.22 -15.08 -22.91
N ALA A 479 -0.81 -14.26 -23.13
CA ALA A 479 -0.67 -12.95 -23.80
C ALA A 479 0.17 -11.94 -23.00
N ARG A 480 0.37 -12.16 -21.69
CA ARG A 480 1.26 -11.37 -20.82
C ARG A 480 2.72 -11.82 -20.93
N LEU A 481 3.01 -12.99 -21.47
CA LEU A 481 4.34 -13.61 -21.48
C LEU A 481 4.93 -13.65 -22.89
N HIS A 482 6.19 -13.25 -23.03
CA HIS A 482 6.94 -13.39 -24.29
C HIS A 482 8.32 -13.97 -24.03
N ALA A 483 8.56 -15.17 -24.56
CA ALA A 483 9.82 -15.89 -24.35
C ALA A 483 10.78 -15.64 -25.52
N VAL A 484 11.99 -15.17 -25.20
CA VAL A 484 13.03 -14.85 -26.19
C VAL A 484 14.37 -15.44 -25.77
N GLY A 485 14.94 -16.28 -26.63
CA GLY A 485 16.30 -16.78 -26.51
C GLY A 485 17.32 -15.82 -27.12
N PHE A 486 18.36 -15.46 -26.36
CA PHE A 486 19.45 -14.61 -26.82
C PHE A 486 20.78 -15.36 -27.05
N GLY A 487 20.82 -16.67 -26.80
CA GLY A 487 22.05 -17.45 -26.82
C GLY A 487 23.15 -16.80 -25.97
N GLY A 488 24.36 -16.74 -26.54
CA GLY A 488 25.51 -16.07 -25.94
C GLY A 488 25.72 -14.62 -26.38
N ASP A 489 24.78 -14.03 -27.12
CA ASP A 489 24.99 -12.77 -27.87
C ASP A 489 24.90 -11.51 -26.99
N LYS A 490 24.28 -11.62 -25.81
CA LYS A 490 24.15 -10.54 -24.82
C LYS A 490 24.80 -10.92 -23.48
N PRO A 491 26.14 -11.06 -23.42
CA PRO A 491 26.82 -11.41 -22.19
C PRO A 491 26.80 -10.23 -21.21
N LEU A 492 26.65 -10.52 -19.91
CA LEU A 492 26.85 -9.52 -18.86
C LEU A 492 28.32 -9.07 -18.85
N PRO A 493 28.63 -7.83 -18.43
CA PRO A 493 30.02 -7.47 -18.15
C PRO A 493 30.56 -8.30 -16.98
N ALA A 494 31.85 -8.66 -17.08
CA ALA A 494 32.57 -9.28 -15.97
C ALA A 494 32.67 -8.30 -14.81
N LYS A 495 32.48 -8.79 -13.57
CA LYS A 495 32.72 -7.98 -12.36
C LYS A 495 34.21 -7.89 -12.07
N ASP A 496 34.61 -6.86 -11.34
CA ASP A 496 35.99 -6.71 -10.87
C ASP A 496 36.41 -7.94 -10.04
N ASN A 497 37.58 -8.49 -10.35
CA ASN A 497 38.14 -9.68 -9.71
C ASN A 497 37.25 -10.95 -9.78
N GLU A 498 36.29 -11.02 -10.70
CA GLU A 498 35.44 -12.19 -10.88
C GLU A 498 36.21 -13.37 -11.50
N PRO A 499 36.28 -14.53 -10.84
CA PRO A 499 36.92 -15.71 -11.42
C PRO A 499 36.22 -16.13 -12.71
N PRO A 500 36.94 -16.60 -13.75
CA PRO A 500 36.33 -16.97 -15.04
C PRO A 500 35.19 -18.00 -14.93
N ARG A 501 35.26 -18.91 -13.94
CA ARG A 501 34.19 -19.89 -13.69
C ARG A 501 32.91 -19.23 -13.16
N ALA A 502 33.04 -18.30 -12.21
CA ALA A 502 31.91 -17.56 -11.65
C ALA A 502 31.26 -16.69 -12.73
N TYR A 503 32.08 -16.02 -13.56
CA TYR A 503 31.59 -15.24 -14.69
C TYR A 503 30.76 -16.10 -15.65
N GLN A 504 31.27 -17.27 -16.06
CA GLN A 504 30.53 -18.18 -16.95
C GLN A 504 29.21 -18.68 -16.35
N GLN A 505 29.16 -18.93 -15.04
CA GLN A 505 27.91 -19.30 -14.36
C GLN A 505 26.90 -18.16 -14.36
N ARG A 506 27.35 -16.91 -14.22
CA ARG A 506 26.50 -15.71 -14.23
C ARG A 506 25.92 -15.40 -15.61
N LEU A 507 26.57 -15.83 -16.68
CA LEU A 507 26.05 -15.73 -18.05
C LEU A 507 24.85 -16.66 -18.29
N LEU A 508 24.84 -17.83 -17.65
CA LEU A 508 23.72 -18.78 -17.67
C LEU A 508 22.58 -18.25 -16.80
N ARG A 509 21.63 -17.54 -17.41
CA ARG A 509 20.57 -16.88 -16.65
C ARG A 509 19.27 -16.81 -17.45
N VAL A 510 18.19 -16.60 -16.71
CA VAL A 510 16.90 -16.16 -17.22
C VAL A 510 16.56 -14.85 -16.54
N GLU A 511 16.11 -13.86 -17.31
CA GLU A 511 15.63 -12.58 -16.80
C GLU A 511 14.12 -12.49 -17.04
N LEU A 512 13.38 -11.95 -16.07
CA LEU A 512 11.98 -11.60 -16.22
C LEU A 512 11.90 -10.08 -16.25
N VAL A 513 11.69 -9.52 -17.44
CA VAL A 513 11.70 -8.07 -17.67
C VAL A 513 10.28 -7.59 -17.81
N LEU A 514 9.86 -6.69 -16.91
CA LEU A 514 8.55 -6.06 -16.98
C LEU A 514 8.59 -4.95 -18.03
N VAL A 515 7.60 -4.97 -18.90
CA VAL A 515 7.46 -4.02 -20.00
C VAL A 515 6.02 -3.49 -20.06
N ARG A 516 5.87 -2.27 -20.55
CA ARG A 516 4.57 -1.61 -20.75
C ARG A 516 4.47 -0.96 -22.11
N GLU A 517 3.23 -0.76 -22.55
CA GLU A 517 2.93 0.14 -23.65
C GLU A 517 3.26 1.58 -23.20
N GLU A 518 3.95 2.37 -24.03
CA GLU A 518 4.12 3.81 -23.72
C GLU A 518 2.76 4.50 -23.89
N LEU A 519 2.34 5.20 -22.82
CA LEU A 519 1.08 5.94 -22.75
C LEU A 519 1.13 7.29 -23.49
#